data_AF-A0A8J5TSY0-F1
#
_entry.id   AF-A0A8J5TSY0-F1
#
_cell.length_a   1.000
_cell.length_b   1.000
_cell.length_c   1.000
_cell.angle_alpha   90.00
_cell.angle_beta   90.00
_cell.angle_gamma   90.00
#
_symmetry.space_group_name_H-M   'P 1'
#
loop_
_entity.id
_entity.type
_entity.pdbx_description
1 polymer ?
#
loop_
_entity_poly.entity_id
_entity_poly.type
_entity_poly.pdbx_seq_one_letter_code
_entity_poly.pdbx_strand_id
1 'polypeptide(L)'
;MDCGTRLMISYLTINVQYCEENHLCVKTVAVKDAKGKHEIEDMKRLVQETLTDYGIQKQNILIFSVDNGSNMIKTIKVLNNDEEEDMEEKDDDQNLEAEQLGNADSLLEVQIDAEN
;
A
#
# COMPACT_ATOMS: atom_id res chain seq x y z
N MET A 1 -1.65 7.01 -2.08
CA MET A 1 -2.49 7.73 -1.11
C MET A 1 -1.57 8.48 -0.18
N ASP A 2 -1.96 9.68 0.20
CA ASP A 2 -1.14 10.56 1.01
C ASP A 2 -2.05 11.34 1.97
N CYS A 3 -1.55 11.68 3.14
CA CYS A 3 -2.28 12.46 4.12
C CYS A 3 -1.49 13.68 4.59
N GLY A 4 -2.05 14.87 4.35
CA GLY A 4 -1.42 16.14 4.71
C GLY A 4 -2.29 16.95 5.66
N THR A 5 -1.67 17.67 6.59
CA THR A 5 -2.39 18.58 7.52
C THR A 5 -2.17 20.03 7.13
N ARG A 6 -3.26 20.80 7.00
CA ARG A 6 -3.22 22.26 6.78
C ARG A 6 -4.34 22.93 7.56
N LEU A 7 -4.01 24.02 8.28
CA LEU A 7 -4.97 24.80 9.09
C LEU A 7 -5.81 23.93 10.05
N MET A 8 -5.16 22.99 10.75
CA MET A 8 -5.79 22.02 11.67
C MET A 8 -6.76 21.02 11.02
N ILE A 9 -6.78 20.95 9.69
CA ILE A 9 -7.56 19.98 8.93
C ILE A 9 -6.60 18.99 8.29
N SER A 10 -6.87 17.71 8.50
CA SER A 10 -6.15 16.61 7.86
C SER A 10 -6.89 16.22 6.58
N TYR A 11 -6.19 16.12 5.47
CA TYR A 11 -6.76 15.76 4.18
C TYR A 11 -6.19 14.42 3.73
N LEU A 12 -7.06 13.46 3.46
CA LEU A 12 -6.71 12.23 2.78
C LEU A 12 -6.88 12.41 1.27
N THR A 13 -5.81 12.18 0.52
CA THR A 13 -5.83 12.22 -0.95
C THR A 13 -5.63 10.83 -1.53
N ILE A 14 -6.51 10.45 -2.45
CA ILE A 14 -6.48 9.15 -3.13
C ILE A 14 -6.31 9.40 -4.63
N ASN A 15 -5.22 8.85 -5.16
CA ASN A 15 -4.93 8.82 -6.59
C ASN A 15 -4.97 7.36 -7.05
N VAL A 16 -5.57 7.12 -8.21
CA VAL A 16 -5.53 5.83 -8.90
C VAL A 16 -4.51 5.95 -10.04
N GLN A 17 -3.64 4.95 -10.14
CA GLN A 17 -2.68 4.81 -11.22
C GLN A 17 -3.00 3.53 -11.99
N TYR A 18 -3.10 3.62 -13.31
CA TYR A 18 -3.43 2.48 -14.18
C TYR A 18 -2.80 2.66 -15.55
N CYS A 19 -2.72 1.57 -16.31
CA CYS A 19 -2.25 1.58 -17.69
C CYS A 19 -3.45 1.54 -18.63
N GLU A 20 -3.53 2.51 -19.54
CA GLU A 20 -4.55 2.56 -20.61
C GLU A 20 -3.80 2.76 -21.94
N GLU A 21 -4.01 1.85 -22.90
CA GLU A 21 -3.33 1.89 -24.21
C GLU A 21 -1.79 2.03 -24.14
N ASN A 22 -1.14 1.32 -23.21
CA ASN A 22 0.29 1.41 -22.91
C ASN A 22 0.78 2.76 -22.35
N HIS A 23 -0.13 3.62 -21.89
CA HIS A 23 0.20 4.87 -21.21
C HIS A 23 -0.11 4.76 -19.71
N LEU A 24 0.83 5.23 -18.89
CA LEU A 24 0.61 5.37 -17.45
C LEU A 24 -0.29 6.59 -17.19
N CYS A 25 -1.48 6.35 -16.65
CA CYS A 25 -2.44 7.37 -16.27
C CYS A 25 -2.49 7.52 -14.76
N VAL A 26 -2.57 8.76 -14.28
CA VAL A 26 -2.78 9.09 -12.87
C VAL A 26 -4.01 9.97 -12.76
N LYS A 27 -4.99 9.57 -11.95
CA LYS A 27 -6.19 10.39 -11.67
C LYS A 27 -6.40 10.52 -10.17
N THR A 28 -6.60 11.75 -9.71
CA THR A 28 -7.08 12.01 -8.34
C THR A 28 -8.56 11.70 -8.28
N VAL A 29 -8.94 10.75 -7.44
CA VAL A 29 -10.33 10.30 -7.27
C VAL A 29 -10.94 10.82 -5.97
N ALA A 30 -10.12 11.20 -4.99
CA ALA A 30 -10.64 11.81 -3.78
C ALA A 30 -9.65 12.75 -3.10
N VAL A 31 -10.20 13.83 -2.53
CA VAL A 31 -9.59 14.66 -1.50
C VAL A 31 -10.65 14.81 -0.40
N LYS A 32 -10.47 14.12 0.72
CA LYS A 32 -11.47 14.03 1.80
C LYS A 32 -10.89 14.63 3.09
N ASP A 33 -11.74 15.33 3.84
CA ASP A 33 -11.41 15.77 5.20
C ASP A 33 -11.43 14.55 6.15
N ALA A 34 -10.29 14.27 6.78
CA ALA A 34 -10.10 13.22 7.76
C ALA A 34 -10.47 13.68 9.20
N LYS A 35 -11.24 14.77 9.33
CA LYS A 35 -11.84 15.34 10.56
C LYS A 35 -10.89 15.42 11.76
N GLY A 36 -9.60 15.67 11.49
CA GLY A 36 -8.56 15.86 12.49
C GLY A 36 -8.19 14.60 13.29
N LYS A 37 -8.79 13.45 12.99
CA LYS A 37 -8.48 12.20 13.64
C LYS A 37 -8.10 11.19 12.57
N HIS A 38 -6.80 10.98 12.44
CA HIS A 38 -6.22 9.87 11.69
C HIS A 38 -6.54 8.50 12.34
N GLU A 39 -7.74 8.35 12.89
CA GLU A 39 -8.24 7.08 13.41
C GLU A 39 -8.39 6.13 12.22
N ILE A 40 -7.92 4.91 12.41
CA ILE A 40 -7.80 3.91 11.34
C ILE A 40 -9.16 3.62 10.70
N GLU A 41 -10.22 3.58 11.50
CA GLU A 41 -11.58 3.32 11.05
C GLU A 41 -12.12 4.41 10.12
N ASP A 42 -11.82 5.68 10.42
CA ASP A 42 -12.22 6.79 9.56
C ASP A 42 -11.51 6.74 8.21
N MET A 43 -10.21 6.44 8.20
CA MET A 43 -9.47 6.29 6.95
C MET A 43 -9.96 5.12 6.12
N LYS A 44 -10.17 3.96 6.75
CA LYS A 44 -10.74 2.76 6.12
C LYS A 44 -12.07 3.09 5.45
N ARG A 45 -12.99 3.71 6.20
CA ARG A 45 -14.30 4.13 5.68
C ARG A 45 -14.16 5.08 4.48
N LEU A 46 -13.30 6.10 4.57
CA LEU A 46 -13.09 7.05 3.47
C LEU A 46 -12.52 6.38 2.20
N VAL A 47 -11.66 5.39 2.36
CA VAL A 47 -11.15 4.59 1.23
C VAL A 47 -12.26 3.75 0.63
N GLN A 48 -13.01 2.99 1.44
CA GLN A 48 -14.12 2.14 0.98
C GLN A 48 -15.22 2.94 0.28
N GLU A 49 -15.59 4.10 0.83
CA GLU A 49 -16.53 5.04 0.20
C GLU A 49 -16.01 5.49 -1.16
N THR A 50 -14.73 5.88 -1.25
CA THR A 50 -14.12 6.33 -2.52
C THR A 50 -14.08 5.20 -3.56
N LEU A 51 -13.74 3.98 -3.17
CA LEU A 51 -13.74 2.83 -4.07
C LEU A 51 -15.16 2.54 -4.58
N THR A 52 -16.15 2.60 -3.68
CA THR A 52 -17.58 2.40 -4.01
C THR A 52 -18.09 3.49 -4.97
N ASP A 53 -17.79 4.76 -4.70
CA ASP A 53 -18.21 5.91 -5.52
C ASP A 53 -17.73 5.79 -6.98
N TYR A 54 -16.56 5.17 -7.19
CA TYR A 54 -15.96 4.97 -8.51
C TYR A 54 -16.20 3.56 -9.08
N GLY A 55 -16.95 2.69 -8.38
CA GLY A 55 -17.20 1.31 -8.80
C GLY A 55 -15.93 0.45 -8.87
N ILE A 56 -14.89 0.80 -8.12
CA ILE A 56 -13.62 0.07 -8.07
C ILE A 56 -13.74 -1.03 -7.02
N GLN A 57 -13.67 -2.28 -7.46
CA GLN A 57 -13.65 -3.42 -6.55
C GLN A 57 -12.24 -3.59 -5.97
N LYS A 58 -12.12 -3.83 -4.65
CA LYS A 58 -10.83 -3.97 -3.97
C LYS A 58 -9.97 -5.09 -4.57
N GLN A 59 -10.58 -6.22 -4.95
CA GLN A 59 -9.90 -7.31 -5.66
C GLN A 59 -9.23 -6.93 -7.00
N ASN A 60 -9.62 -5.80 -7.61
CA ASN A 60 -9.00 -5.30 -8.84
C ASN A 60 -7.81 -4.35 -8.56
N ILE A 61 -7.54 -4.05 -7.28
CA ILE A 61 -6.43 -3.20 -6.86
C ILE A 61 -5.20 -4.09 -6.67
N LEU A 62 -4.16 -3.82 -7.46
CA LEU A 62 -2.89 -4.55 -7.35
C LEU A 62 -2.12 -4.16 -6.09
N ILE A 63 -1.97 -2.85 -5.84
CA ILE A 63 -1.11 -2.31 -4.79
C ILE A 63 -1.72 -1.03 -4.21
N PHE A 64 -1.67 -0.89 -2.89
CA PHE A 64 -1.82 0.40 -2.21
C PHE A 64 -0.43 1.01 -1.98
N SER A 65 -0.15 2.13 -2.65
CA SER A 65 1.00 2.98 -2.30
C SER A 65 0.54 4.00 -1.26
N VAL A 66 1.16 4.01 -0.09
CA VAL A 66 0.83 4.91 1.03
C VAL A 66 2.08 5.57 1.59
N ASP A 67 1.93 6.70 2.28
CA ASP A 67 3.01 7.25 3.10
C ASP A 67 3.40 6.28 4.25
N ASN A 68 4.57 6.53 4.86
CA ASN A 68 5.09 5.68 5.95
C ASN A 68 4.44 5.96 7.32
N GLY A 69 3.38 6.76 7.37
CA GLY A 69 2.66 7.07 8.59
C GLY A 69 2.07 5.80 9.21
N SER A 70 2.28 5.63 10.53
CA SER A 70 1.81 4.43 11.25
C SER A 70 0.32 4.15 11.02
N ASN A 71 -0.51 5.20 10.97
CA ASN A 71 -1.94 5.06 10.76
C ASN A 71 -2.29 4.68 9.32
N MET A 72 -1.52 5.15 8.33
CA MET A 72 -1.70 4.75 6.93
C MET A 72 -1.37 3.27 6.74
N ILE A 73 -0.23 2.81 7.27
CA ILE A 73 0.17 1.40 7.22
C ILE A 73 -0.88 0.52 7.90
N LYS A 74 -1.32 0.89 9.11
CA LYS A 74 -2.36 0.15 9.84
C LYS A 74 -3.70 0.13 9.09
N THR A 75 -4.07 1.22 8.43
CA THR A 75 -5.29 1.29 7.60
C THR A 75 -5.24 0.29 6.47
N ILE A 76 -4.12 0.18 5.75
CA ILE A 76 -3.97 -0.81 4.68
C ILE A 76 -4.00 -2.24 5.24
N LYS A 77 -3.37 -2.50 6.39
CA LYS A 77 -3.46 -3.80 7.05
C LYS A 77 -4.89 -4.17 7.40
N VAL A 78 -5.65 -3.27 8.03
CA VAL A 78 -7.06 -3.52 8.35
C VAL A 78 -7.88 -3.75 7.08
N LEU A 79 -7.71 -2.90 6.06
CA LEU A 79 -8.39 -3.05 4.78
C LEU A 79 -8.14 -4.43 4.15
N ASN A 80 -6.92 -4.97 4.27
CA ASN A 80 -6.57 -6.29 3.75
C ASN A 80 -7.08 -7.43 4.65
N ASN A 81 -6.97 -7.30 5.97
CA ASN A 81 -7.36 -8.35 6.91
C ASN A 81 -8.88 -8.51 7.05
N ASP A 82 -9.68 -7.48 6.73
CA ASP A 82 -11.15 -7.63 6.64
C ASP A 82 -11.58 -8.68 5.59
N GLU A 83 -10.68 -9.11 4.69
CA GLU A 83 -10.90 -10.21 3.75
C GLU A 83 -10.34 -11.57 4.25
N GLU A 84 -9.46 -11.57 5.26
CA GLU A 84 -8.87 -12.80 5.83
C GLU A 84 -9.82 -13.51 6.81
N GLU A 85 -10.88 -12.85 7.31
CA GLU A 85 -11.96 -13.55 8.04
C GLU A 85 -12.76 -14.52 7.15
N ASP A 86 -12.64 -14.43 5.82
CA ASP A 86 -13.21 -15.38 4.85
C ASP A 86 -12.17 -16.38 4.28
N MET A 87 -10.89 -16.28 4.65
CA MET A 87 -9.86 -17.24 4.30
C MET A 87 -8.96 -17.52 5.51
N GLU A 88 -9.40 -18.46 6.36
CA GLU A 88 -8.58 -19.03 7.42
C GLU A 88 -7.26 -19.58 6.83
N GLU A 89 -6.13 -18.91 7.09
CA GLU A 89 -4.83 -19.57 7.12
C GLU A 89 -4.02 -19.21 8.37
N LYS A 90 -3.35 -20.25 8.85
CA LYS A 90 -2.74 -20.42 10.16
C LYS A 90 -1.59 -19.44 10.43
N ASP A 91 -1.52 -19.00 11.68
CA ASP A 91 -0.36 -18.36 12.30
C ASP A 91 0.95 -19.08 11.95
N ASP A 92 1.93 -18.33 11.43
CA ASP A 92 3.34 -18.58 11.71
C ASP A 92 4.04 -17.24 11.99
N ASP A 93 4.20 -16.98 13.29
CA ASP A 93 4.97 -15.91 13.89
C ASP A 93 6.47 -16.18 13.69
N GLN A 94 7.15 -15.39 12.84
CA GLN A 94 8.61 -15.26 12.89
C GLN A 94 9.07 -13.80 12.71
N ASN A 95 9.24 -13.16 13.86
CA ASN A 95 10.19 -12.08 14.13
C ASN A 95 11.57 -12.35 13.49
N LEU A 96 12.03 -11.49 12.58
CA LEU A 96 13.44 -11.43 12.16
C LEU A 96 13.94 -9.98 12.19
N GLU A 97 14.79 -9.74 13.18
CA GLU A 97 15.51 -8.51 13.47
C GLU A 97 16.47 -8.12 12.34
N ALA A 98 16.72 -6.82 12.22
CA ALA A 98 17.69 -6.24 11.31
C ALA A 98 19.13 -6.56 11.75
N GLU A 99 19.94 -7.16 10.87
CA GLU A 99 21.39 -7.21 11.02
C GLU A 99 22.13 -6.57 9.84
N GLN A 100 23.19 -5.85 10.20
CA GLN A 100 23.97 -4.92 9.40
C GLN A 100 25.00 -5.64 8.50
N LEU A 101 25.35 -5.00 7.37
CA LEU A 101 26.43 -5.38 6.47
C LEU A 101 27.79 -5.55 7.18
N GLY A 102 28.54 -6.58 6.78
CA GLY A 102 29.96 -6.73 7.11
C GLY A 102 30.69 -7.77 6.26
N ASN A 103 31.28 -7.32 5.14
CA ASN A 103 32.44 -7.85 4.38
C ASN A 103 32.78 -9.36 4.41
N ALA A 104 32.78 -9.97 3.21
CA ALA A 104 33.93 -10.75 2.72
C ALA A 104 33.87 -10.88 1.20
N ASP A 105 34.70 -10.08 0.53
CA ASP A 105 35.20 -10.32 -0.82
C ASP A 105 35.97 -11.64 -0.86
N SER A 106 35.57 -12.60 -1.72
CA SER A 106 36.44 -13.29 -2.68
C SER A 106 35.81 -14.60 -3.23
N LEU A 107 35.71 -14.66 -4.57
CA LEU A 107 35.95 -15.83 -5.46
C LEU A 107 34.87 -16.93 -5.58
N LEU A 108 34.21 -16.99 -6.74
CA LEU A 108 34.59 -17.90 -7.85
C LEU A 108 33.69 -17.71 -9.09
N GLU A 109 34.34 -17.50 -10.23
CA GLU A 109 33.77 -17.46 -11.58
C GLU A 109 33.17 -18.82 -11.98
N VAL A 110 32.05 -18.81 -12.73
CA VAL A 110 31.71 -19.86 -13.69
C VAL A 110 31.17 -19.22 -14.97
N GLN A 111 31.80 -19.60 -16.08
CA GLN A 111 31.58 -19.17 -17.46
C GLN A 111 30.19 -19.60 -17.98
N ILE A 112 29.56 -18.76 -18.80
CA ILE A 112 28.46 -19.20 -19.67
C ILE A 112 28.98 -19.15 -21.11
N ASP A 113 29.17 -20.33 -21.69
CA ASP A 113 29.43 -20.53 -23.11
C ASP A 113 28.22 -20.06 -23.93
N ALA A 114 28.47 -19.22 -24.93
CA ALA A 114 27.47 -18.84 -25.93
C ALA A 114 27.51 -19.85 -27.09
N GLU A 115 26.37 -20.52 -27.36
CA GLU A 115 26.14 -21.21 -28.63
C GLU A 115 25.01 -20.54 -29.43
N ASN A 116 25.35 -20.30 -30.70
CA ASN A 116 24.60 -19.81 -31.87
C ASN A 116 24.46 -18.30 -32.07
#